data_AF-A0A177LU02-F1
#
_entry.id   AF-A0A177LU02-F1
#
_cell.length_a   1.000
_cell.length_b   1.000
_cell.length_c   1.000
_cell.angle_alpha   90.00
_cell.angle_beta   90.00
_cell.angle_gamma   90.00
#
_symmetry.space_group_name_H-M   'P 1'
#
loop_
_entity.id
_entity.type
_entity.pdbx_description
1 polymer ?
#
loop_
_entity_poly.entity_id
_entity_poly.type
_entity_poly.pdbx_seq_one_letter_code
_entity_poly.pdbx_strand_id
1 'polypeptide(L)'
;MQPTLRNRKLIRIRLSAAALAFLISCLAAGQAAEVVPEAGSILRNIKPEPILPGDSNVPFEISEQPAPAGEGDIRIQVKGWKISGTELIGEAELQAFLKDHIGKDLSLAELRKITRDIAEYYQQRGFFARAVLPAQQIRDGIVEILIREAKLGKVEVDDPAATYRNDIPRQTMLAAQPAGDALRLADMQRGILLLNDLTGGTISSTLKAGERAGESDLLLKIDPSNLISGSVDYSNTGVRSVGMNQFGGLLNLNNPLRLGDLASLRVQGGSGNVYGRVAYSLPVGYSGLRIGLAASALDYTLGEPFQSLDAQGSAWTGGTFATYPLLRGVSTNLYVVSGFDDRHYYNTSLGSVVSDKEVQSGYLGLSGDHQDDWLGSAVTLFGATMVAGNLDLSGSLVDQTQNRATARAGGAYQKFSLNASRLQSLTDKLRFYAGVSGQLATKNLDSSEKFSLGGPFGIRAYPVNEALGDEGYLMNFELRYEVYEHVELVGFIDHGGITLHNDLWPNATEGGPNQYTLSGGGVGINWVVPGNFIIRGSVAQRIGANPARSGDGNDSDGTYKAPHFWVSLSKAF
;
A
#
# COMPACT_ATOMS: atom_id res chain seq x y z
N MET A 1 -24.95 75.71 -52.53
CA MET A 1 -23.53 75.71 -52.08
C MET A 1 -23.41 76.77 -51.00
N GLN A 2 -22.89 76.55 -49.80
CA GLN A 2 -22.43 75.38 -49.04
C GLN A 2 -22.35 75.90 -47.57
N PRO A 3 -22.70 75.11 -46.54
CA PRO A 3 -22.92 75.63 -45.20
C PRO A 3 -21.69 75.57 -44.29
N THR A 4 -21.73 76.45 -43.30
CA THR A 4 -20.87 76.62 -42.12
C THR A 4 -20.67 75.35 -41.29
N LEU A 5 -19.45 75.10 -40.82
CA LEU A 5 -19.16 74.11 -39.76
C LEU A 5 -18.47 74.72 -38.55
N ARG A 6 -18.89 74.19 -37.41
CA ARG A 6 -18.84 74.73 -36.04
C ARG A 6 -17.72 74.03 -35.28
N ASN A 7 -16.85 74.80 -34.64
CA ASN A 7 -15.77 74.30 -33.78
C ASN A 7 -16.32 73.54 -32.55
N ARG A 8 -15.95 72.26 -32.38
CA ARG A 8 -16.10 71.51 -31.13
C ARG A 8 -14.72 71.35 -30.47
N LYS A 9 -14.58 71.89 -29.26
CA LYS A 9 -13.45 71.61 -28.36
C LYS A 9 -13.57 70.17 -27.84
N LEU A 10 -12.56 69.34 -28.06
CA LEU A 10 -12.40 68.03 -27.43
C LEU A 10 -11.64 68.21 -26.11
N ILE A 11 -12.32 67.91 -25.00
CA ILE A 11 -11.70 67.76 -23.67
C ILE A 11 -11.02 66.39 -23.65
N ARG A 12 -9.68 66.37 -23.58
CA ARG A 12 -8.92 65.12 -23.34
C ARG A 12 -8.87 64.87 -21.84
N ILE A 13 -9.71 63.96 -21.36
CA ILE A 13 -9.60 63.41 -20.00
C ILE A 13 -8.43 62.41 -20.03
N ARG A 14 -7.33 62.74 -19.35
CA ARG A 14 -6.25 61.78 -19.08
C ARG A 14 -6.69 60.87 -17.94
N LEU A 15 -7.29 59.72 -18.25
CA LEU A 15 -7.39 58.63 -17.28
C LEU A 15 -6.01 57.97 -17.17
N SER A 16 -5.44 58.04 -15.97
CA SER A 16 -4.23 57.30 -15.57
C SER A 16 -4.48 55.79 -15.66
N ALA A 17 -3.51 55.04 -16.22
CA ALA A 17 -3.58 53.59 -16.43
C ALA A 17 -3.92 52.79 -15.15
N ALA A 18 -3.62 53.32 -13.97
CA ALA A 18 -3.99 52.72 -12.68
C ALA A 18 -5.51 52.70 -12.41
N ALA A 19 -6.28 53.64 -12.96
CA ALA A 19 -7.73 53.72 -12.74
C ALA A 19 -8.52 52.75 -13.64
N LEU A 20 -7.97 52.39 -14.82
CA LEU A 20 -8.57 51.37 -15.68
C LEU A 20 -8.30 49.95 -15.17
N ALA A 21 -7.16 49.73 -14.50
CA ALA A 21 -6.85 48.47 -13.81
C ALA A 21 -7.74 48.22 -12.57
N PHE A 22 -8.19 49.28 -11.88
CA PHE A 22 -9.06 49.17 -10.71
C PHE A 22 -10.56 49.03 -11.08
N LEU A 23 -10.98 49.48 -12.26
CA LEU A 23 -12.37 49.38 -12.72
C LEU A 23 -12.68 48.06 -13.44
N ILE A 24 -11.68 47.35 -13.96
CA ILE A 24 -11.85 45.99 -14.50
C ILE A 24 -11.94 44.95 -13.36
N SER A 25 -11.42 45.26 -12.16
CA SER A 25 -11.45 44.38 -10.98
C SER A 25 -12.74 44.45 -10.16
N CYS A 26 -13.68 45.37 -10.46
CA CYS A 26 -14.94 45.50 -9.72
C CYS A 26 -16.21 45.11 -10.51
N LEU A 27 -16.08 44.51 -11.71
CA LEU A 27 -17.23 44.05 -12.51
C LEU A 27 -17.30 42.52 -12.75
N ALA A 28 -16.42 41.73 -12.13
CA ALA A 28 -16.56 40.28 -12.10
C ALA A 28 -17.48 39.86 -10.94
N ALA A 29 -18.78 40.08 -11.11
CA ALA A 29 -19.78 39.47 -10.26
C ALA A 29 -19.93 37.98 -10.65
N GLY A 30 -19.52 37.09 -9.75
CA GLY A 30 -20.01 35.71 -9.65
C GLY A 30 -19.83 34.82 -10.88
N GLN A 31 -18.60 34.45 -11.22
CA GLN A 31 -18.33 33.21 -11.93
C GLN A 31 -17.33 32.43 -11.08
N ALA A 32 -17.71 31.24 -10.62
CA ALA A 32 -16.77 30.32 -9.99
C ALA A 32 -15.71 29.96 -11.05
N ALA A 33 -14.46 30.37 -10.78
CA ALA A 33 -13.36 30.21 -11.71
C ALA A 33 -12.92 28.74 -11.72
N GLU A 34 -12.66 28.20 -12.90
CA GLU A 34 -12.07 26.87 -13.04
C GLU A 34 -10.70 26.86 -12.34
N VAL A 35 -10.51 25.95 -11.37
CA VAL A 35 -9.28 25.88 -10.58
C VAL A 35 -8.14 25.39 -11.49
N VAL A 36 -7.21 26.30 -11.80
CA VAL A 36 -6.04 26.00 -12.65
C VAL A 36 -5.12 25.00 -11.93
N PRO A 37 -4.87 23.80 -12.49
CA PRO A 37 -3.97 22.83 -11.89
C PRO A 37 -2.51 23.31 -11.91
N GLU A 38 -1.79 23.07 -10.82
CA GLU A 38 -0.35 23.33 -10.69
C GLU A 38 0.45 22.04 -10.48
N ALA A 39 1.78 22.14 -10.57
CA ALA A 39 2.73 21.01 -10.46
C ALA A 39 2.42 20.06 -9.29
N GLY A 40 2.13 20.62 -8.11
CA GLY A 40 1.80 19.86 -6.90
C GLY A 40 0.55 18.99 -7.07
N SER A 41 -0.52 19.55 -7.62
CA SER A 41 -1.78 18.85 -7.83
C SER A 41 -1.68 17.73 -8.88
N ILE A 42 -0.81 17.90 -9.88
CA ILE A 42 -0.57 16.90 -10.92
C ILE A 42 0.29 15.77 -10.35
N LEU A 43 1.38 16.10 -9.65
CA LEU A 43 2.27 15.12 -9.02
C LEU A 43 1.51 14.25 -8.01
N ARG A 44 0.64 14.83 -7.20
CA ARG A 44 -0.22 14.10 -6.23
C ARG A 44 -1.09 13.03 -6.90
N ASN A 45 -1.52 13.26 -8.14
CA ASN A 45 -2.36 12.31 -8.88
C ASN A 45 -1.55 11.15 -9.46
N ILE A 46 -0.22 11.30 -9.56
CA ILE A 46 0.68 10.20 -9.90
C ILE A 46 0.88 9.36 -8.65
N LYS A 47 0.10 8.28 -8.53
CA LYS A 47 0.26 7.34 -7.42
C LYS A 47 1.57 6.56 -7.59
N PRO A 48 2.47 6.56 -6.59
CA PRO A 48 3.52 5.55 -6.53
C PRO A 48 2.87 4.17 -6.49
N GLU A 49 3.42 3.19 -7.21
CA GLU A 49 3.02 1.81 -6.95
C GLU A 49 3.40 1.45 -5.50
N PRO A 50 2.48 0.82 -4.74
CA PRO A 50 2.84 0.28 -3.44
C PRO A 50 3.97 -0.72 -3.62
N ILE A 51 5.01 -0.65 -2.78
CA ILE A 51 5.92 -1.78 -2.62
C ILE A 51 5.10 -2.84 -1.87
N LEU A 52 4.48 -3.76 -2.61
CA LEU A 52 3.77 -4.88 -1.99
C LEU A 52 4.81 -5.78 -1.30
N PRO A 53 4.57 -6.21 -0.04
CA PRO A 53 5.36 -7.28 0.55
C PRO A 53 5.36 -8.53 -0.35
N GLY A 54 6.40 -9.35 -0.22
CA GLY A 54 6.46 -10.64 -0.91
C GLY A 54 5.28 -11.54 -0.53
N ASP A 55 5.07 -12.59 -1.32
CA ASP A 55 4.04 -13.60 -1.06
C ASP A 55 4.10 -14.06 0.42
N SER A 56 2.96 -14.08 1.10
CA SER A 56 2.86 -14.53 2.50
C SER A 56 2.75 -16.05 2.63
N ASN A 57 2.84 -16.77 1.51
CA ASN A 57 2.99 -18.21 1.52
C ASN A 57 4.33 -18.63 2.13
N VAL A 58 4.26 -19.45 3.17
CA VAL A 58 5.42 -20.12 3.78
C VAL A 58 5.40 -21.58 3.32
N PRO A 59 6.20 -21.97 2.30
CA PRO A 59 6.39 -23.37 1.98
C PRO A 59 7.24 -24.01 3.08
N PHE A 60 6.56 -24.47 4.14
CA PHE A 60 7.16 -25.18 5.26
C PHE A 60 6.76 -26.66 5.19
N GLU A 61 7.73 -27.51 4.85
CA GLU A 61 7.53 -28.96 4.83
C GLU A 61 8.33 -29.62 5.96
N ILE A 62 7.62 -30.40 6.79
CA ILE A 62 8.23 -31.33 7.73
C ILE A 62 8.39 -32.66 7.00
N SER A 63 9.62 -33.15 6.86
CA SER A 63 9.83 -34.50 6.32
C SER A 63 9.42 -35.54 7.37
N GLU A 64 8.26 -36.17 7.18
CA GLU A 64 7.86 -37.32 8.01
C GLU A 64 8.62 -38.58 7.56
N GLN A 65 9.40 -39.14 8.48
CA GLN A 65 10.01 -40.45 8.29
C GLN A 65 8.95 -41.54 8.62
N PRO A 66 8.67 -42.50 7.72
CA PRO A 66 7.62 -43.50 7.96
C PRO A 66 7.94 -44.33 9.21
N ALA A 67 6.95 -44.48 10.09
CA ALA A 67 7.07 -45.36 11.24
C ALA A 67 7.03 -46.84 10.78
N PRO A 68 7.91 -47.71 11.28
CA PRO A 68 7.85 -49.13 10.95
C PRO A 68 6.55 -49.75 11.49
N ALA A 69 5.81 -50.39 10.58
CA ALA A 69 4.61 -51.17 10.89
C ALA A 69 5.01 -52.45 11.64
N GLY A 70 4.38 -52.67 12.79
CA GLY A 70 4.56 -53.88 13.60
C GLY A 70 3.40 -54.00 14.56
N GLU A 71 2.42 -54.82 14.19
CA GLU A 71 1.28 -55.23 15.00
C GLU A 71 1.75 -56.26 16.04
N GLY A 72 1.47 -55.98 17.30
CA GLY A 72 1.59 -56.95 18.38
C GLY A 72 0.31 -56.92 19.21
N ASP A 73 -0.26 -58.10 19.45
CA ASP A 73 -1.50 -58.36 20.22
C ASP A 73 -1.40 -58.06 21.74
N ILE A 74 -0.27 -57.49 22.19
CA ILE A 74 -0.04 -57.20 23.61
C ILE A 74 -0.72 -55.88 23.97
N ARG A 75 -1.66 -55.96 24.91
CA ARG A 75 -2.36 -54.81 25.50
C ARG A 75 -1.88 -54.58 26.93
N ILE A 76 -1.75 -53.31 27.29
CA ILE A 76 -1.26 -52.85 28.59
C ILE A 76 -2.35 -51.99 29.23
N GLN A 77 -2.78 -52.35 30.44
CA GLN A 77 -3.64 -51.50 31.24
C GLN A 77 -2.83 -50.31 31.77
N VAL A 78 -3.08 -49.11 31.25
CA VAL A 78 -2.37 -47.90 31.67
C VAL A 78 -3.00 -47.35 32.94
N LYS A 79 -2.23 -47.28 34.03
CA LYS A 79 -2.65 -46.71 35.32
C LYS A 79 -2.09 -45.31 35.56
N GLY A 80 -1.05 -44.92 34.83
CA GLY A 80 -0.45 -43.60 34.94
C GLY A 80 0.62 -43.35 33.89
N TRP A 81 1.04 -42.09 33.81
CA TRP A 81 2.06 -41.60 32.88
C TRP A 81 3.22 -41.02 33.66
N LYS A 82 4.44 -41.32 33.23
CA LYS A 82 5.65 -40.61 33.67
C LYS A 82 6.22 -39.88 32.46
N ILE A 83 6.22 -38.56 32.49
CA ILE A 83 6.60 -37.75 31.31
C ILE A 83 7.85 -36.97 31.63
N SER A 84 8.90 -37.14 30.83
CA SER A 84 10.20 -36.48 31.02
C SER A 84 10.55 -35.60 29.81
N GLY A 85 11.43 -34.61 30.00
CA GLY A 85 11.83 -33.67 28.94
C GLY A 85 10.80 -32.57 28.65
N THR A 86 10.15 -32.06 29.69
CA THR A 86 8.98 -31.17 29.66
C THR A 86 9.34 -29.73 30.02
N GLU A 87 10.34 -29.14 29.34
CA GLU A 87 10.85 -27.79 29.68
C GLU A 87 9.91 -26.69 29.15
N LEU A 88 9.34 -26.85 27.95
CA LEU A 88 8.45 -25.89 27.29
C LEU A 88 6.97 -26.07 27.68
N ILE A 89 6.53 -27.32 27.83
CA ILE A 89 5.17 -27.66 28.31
C ILE A 89 5.32 -28.55 29.54
N GLY A 90 4.94 -28.03 30.70
CA GLY A 90 5.13 -28.70 31.97
C GLY A 90 4.41 -30.06 32.06
N GLU A 91 5.00 -30.98 32.82
CA GLU A 91 4.49 -32.35 32.98
C GLU A 91 3.02 -32.39 33.45
N ALA A 92 2.62 -31.52 34.38
CA ALA A 92 1.25 -31.49 34.90
C ALA A 92 0.21 -31.20 33.81
N GLU A 93 0.56 -30.35 32.84
CA GLU A 93 -0.31 -30.03 31.71
C GLU A 93 -0.44 -31.24 30.76
N LEU A 94 0.67 -31.92 30.47
CA LEU A 94 0.65 -33.12 29.63
C LEU A 94 -0.07 -34.29 30.32
N GLN A 95 0.06 -34.42 31.64
CA GLN A 95 -0.72 -35.40 32.41
C GLN A 95 -2.21 -35.10 32.34
N ALA A 96 -2.61 -33.82 32.40
CA ALA A 96 -4.00 -33.42 32.23
C ALA A 96 -4.51 -33.74 30.81
N PHE A 97 -3.70 -33.50 29.78
CA PHE A 97 -4.02 -33.88 28.39
C PHE A 97 -4.21 -35.39 28.22
N LEU A 98 -3.41 -36.22 28.91
CA LEU A 98 -3.47 -37.67 28.81
C LEU A 98 -4.46 -38.35 29.78
N LYS A 99 -5.20 -37.58 30.57
CA LYS A 99 -6.07 -38.09 31.64
C LYS A 99 -7.09 -39.12 31.15
N ASP A 100 -7.67 -38.89 29.98
CA ASP A 100 -8.70 -39.76 29.40
C ASP A 100 -8.16 -41.11 28.90
N HIS A 101 -6.84 -41.30 28.90
CA HIS A 101 -6.20 -42.57 28.56
C HIS A 101 -5.89 -43.45 29.78
N ILE A 102 -6.06 -42.92 31.00
CA ILE A 102 -5.87 -43.69 32.24
C ILE A 102 -7.02 -44.68 32.43
N GLY A 103 -6.69 -45.91 32.81
CA GLY A 103 -7.63 -47.02 33.01
C GLY A 103 -7.97 -47.83 31.75
N LYS A 104 -7.42 -47.45 30.59
CA LYS A 104 -7.64 -48.15 29.30
C LYS A 104 -6.58 -49.22 29.04
N ASP A 105 -6.98 -50.27 28.34
CA ASP A 105 -6.08 -51.30 27.81
C ASP A 105 -5.60 -50.89 26.42
N LEU A 106 -4.35 -50.42 26.33
CA LEU A 106 -3.78 -49.87 25.10
C LEU A 106 -2.76 -50.84 24.47
N SER A 107 -2.84 -51.00 23.16
CA SER A 107 -1.84 -51.67 22.33
C SER A 107 -0.62 -50.78 22.08
N LEU A 108 0.48 -51.38 21.60
CA LEU A 108 1.67 -50.61 21.19
C LEU A 108 1.35 -49.58 20.10
N ALA A 109 0.44 -49.90 19.17
CA ALA A 109 0.03 -48.99 18.11
C ALA A 109 -0.71 -47.76 18.67
N GLU A 110 -1.57 -47.96 19.66
CA GLU A 110 -2.29 -46.88 20.35
C GLU A 110 -1.33 -46.03 21.20
N LEU A 111 -0.37 -46.62 21.91
CA LEU A 111 0.67 -45.87 22.62
C LEU A 111 1.52 -45.03 21.66
N ARG A 112 1.86 -45.56 20.48
CA ARG A 112 2.54 -44.78 19.42
C ARG A 112 1.66 -43.67 18.87
N LYS A 113 0.34 -43.87 18.79
CA LYS A 113 -0.59 -42.79 18.42
C LYS A 113 -0.55 -41.68 19.47
N ILE A 114 -0.60 -42.01 20.75
CA ILE A 114 -0.49 -41.02 21.84
C ILE A 114 0.80 -40.21 21.73
N THR A 115 1.93 -40.82 21.37
CA THR A 115 3.16 -40.04 21.13
C THR A 115 3.04 -39.05 19.97
N ARG A 116 2.28 -39.36 18.92
CA ARG A 116 1.99 -38.39 17.84
C ARG A 116 1.05 -37.29 18.31
N ASP A 117 0.01 -37.66 19.06
CA ASP A 117 -0.96 -36.71 19.62
C ASP A 117 -0.27 -35.70 20.56
N ILE A 118 0.74 -36.13 21.34
CA ILE A 118 1.57 -35.22 22.15
C ILE A 118 2.40 -34.29 21.26
N ALA A 119 3.02 -34.79 20.19
CA ALA A 119 3.80 -33.94 19.27
C ALA A 119 2.91 -32.87 18.61
N GLU A 120 1.68 -33.25 18.21
CA GLU A 120 0.68 -32.32 17.69
C GLU A 120 0.25 -31.29 18.76
N TYR A 121 0.09 -31.71 20.01
CA TYR A 121 -0.22 -30.82 21.14
C TYR A 121 0.87 -29.76 21.39
N TYR A 122 2.15 -30.13 21.21
CA TYR A 122 3.28 -29.17 21.20
C TYR A 122 3.17 -28.20 20.03
N GLN A 123 2.88 -28.70 18.83
CA GLN A 123 2.75 -27.87 17.62
C GLN A 123 1.62 -26.85 17.72
N GLN A 124 0.47 -27.25 18.27
CA GLN A 124 -0.66 -26.35 18.53
C GLN A 124 -0.31 -25.21 19.51
N ARG A 125 0.69 -25.40 20.35
CA ARG A 125 1.26 -24.36 21.25
C ARG A 125 2.43 -23.59 20.64
N GLY A 126 2.77 -23.88 19.39
CA GLY A 126 3.82 -23.19 18.64
C GLY A 126 5.23 -23.75 18.86
N PHE A 127 5.36 -24.98 19.37
CA PHE A 127 6.65 -25.64 19.59
C PHE A 127 6.78 -26.92 18.77
N PHE A 128 8.01 -27.30 18.44
CA PHE A 128 8.28 -28.59 17.82
C PHE A 128 8.87 -29.54 18.86
N ALA A 129 8.28 -30.74 18.98
CA ALA A 129 8.81 -31.78 19.84
C ALA A 129 8.53 -33.16 19.26
N ARG A 130 9.38 -34.12 19.60
CA ARG A 130 9.15 -35.53 19.33
C ARG A 130 8.93 -36.26 20.64
N ALA A 131 7.74 -36.81 20.84
CA ALA A 131 7.52 -37.76 21.91
C ALA A 131 8.02 -39.16 21.49
N VAL A 132 8.78 -39.79 22.38
CA VAL A 132 9.36 -41.12 22.16
C VAL A 132 8.87 -42.04 23.27
N LEU A 133 8.44 -43.24 22.88
CA LEU A 133 8.18 -44.34 23.80
C LEU A 133 9.46 -45.18 23.92
N PRO A 134 10.30 -44.98 24.96
CA PRO A 134 11.52 -45.76 25.11
C PRO A 134 11.20 -47.24 25.38
N ALA A 135 12.14 -48.11 25.02
CA ALA A 135 12.09 -49.51 25.42
C ALA A 135 12.16 -49.60 26.96
N GLN A 136 11.10 -50.14 27.55
CA GLN A 136 10.91 -50.15 29.00
C GLN A 136 10.17 -51.41 29.44
N GLN A 137 10.35 -51.80 30.69
CA GLN A 137 9.46 -52.75 31.34
C GLN A 137 8.36 -51.97 32.05
N ILE A 138 7.12 -52.12 31.57
CA ILE A 138 5.97 -51.44 32.19
C ILE A 138 5.59 -52.21 33.45
N ARG A 139 5.99 -51.68 34.60
CA ARG A 139 5.63 -52.20 35.93
C ARG A 139 4.49 -51.35 36.48
N ASP A 140 3.53 -52.00 37.15
CA ASP A 140 2.38 -51.35 37.79
C ASP A 140 1.51 -50.48 36.86
N GLY A 141 1.59 -50.70 35.54
CA GLY A 141 0.80 -49.96 34.54
C GLY A 141 1.25 -48.52 34.31
N ILE A 142 2.45 -48.11 34.77
CA ILE A 142 2.98 -46.77 34.53
C ILE A 142 3.80 -46.76 33.25
N VAL A 143 3.39 -45.94 32.28
CA VAL A 143 4.07 -45.83 30.98
C VAL A 143 4.94 -44.56 30.96
N GLU A 144 6.23 -44.73 30.67
CA GLU A 144 7.18 -43.63 30.52
C GLU A 144 7.17 -43.10 29.07
N ILE A 145 7.02 -41.79 28.91
CA ILE A 145 7.16 -41.08 27.64
C ILE A 145 8.28 -40.05 27.80
N LEU A 146 9.24 -40.08 26.89
CA LEU A 146 10.31 -39.09 26.82
C LEU A 146 9.99 -38.09 25.73
N ILE A 147 9.83 -36.82 26.10
CA ILE A 147 9.70 -35.72 25.16
C ILE A 147 11.09 -35.21 24.80
N ARG A 148 11.33 -35.04 23.49
CA ARG A 148 12.51 -34.38 22.94
C ARG A 148 12.05 -33.12 22.25
N GLU A 149 12.15 -32.01 22.96
CA GLU A 149 11.87 -30.69 22.43
C GLU A 149 12.95 -30.35 21.39
N ALA A 150 12.50 -29.97 20.20
CA ALA A 150 13.41 -29.73 19.10
C ALA A 150 14.09 -28.36 19.29
N LYS A 151 15.41 -28.34 19.14
CA LYS A 151 16.23 -27.12 19.14
C LYS A 151 16.79 -26.88 17.74
N LEU A 152 16.98 -25.62 17.36
CA LEU A 152 17.65 -25.33 16.10
C LEU A 152 19.13 -25.73 16.23
N GLY A 153 19.61 -26.62 15.36
CA GLY A 153 21.03 -26.95 15.27
C GLY A 153 21.76 -25.88 14.46
N LYS A 154 22.02 -26.16 13.19
CA LYS A 154 22.57 -25.21 12.22
C LYS A 154 21.58 -24.88 11.11
N VAL A 155 21.80 -23.73 10.48
CA VAL A 155 21.11 -23.32 9.25
C VAL A 155 22.09 -23.52 8.09
N GLU A 156 21.76 -24.38 7.15
CA GLU A 156 22.50 -24.61 5.91
C GLU A 156 21.83 -23.87 4.75
N VAL A 157 22.62 -23.36 3.81
CA VAL A 157 22.11 -22.62 2.65
C VAL A 157 22.57 -23.32 1.37
N ASP A 158 21.62 -23.73 0.54
CA ASP A 158 21.82 -24.23 -0.81
C ASP A 158 21.51 -23.11 -1.81
N ASP A 159 22.56 -22.40 -2.23
CA ASP A 159 22.53 -21.29 -3.19
C ASP A 159 23.61 -21.48 -4.27
N PRO A 160 23.44 -22.45 -5.19
CA PRO A 160 24.44 -22.76 -6.21
C PRO A 160 24.66 -21.61 -7.20
N ALA A 161 23.68 -20.72 -7.35
CA ALA A 161 23.75 -19.54 -8.21
C ALA A 161 24.49 -18.37 -7.55
N ALA A 162 24.81 -18.47 -6.26
CA ALA A 162 25.35 -17.38 -5.44
C ALA A 162 24.49 -16.11 -5.57
N THR A 163 23.17 -16.30 -5.44
CA THR A 163 22.13 -15.26 -5.47
C THR A 163 22.37 -14.21 -4.40
N TYR A 164 22.74 -14.63 -3.19
CA TYR A 164 23.02 -13.73 -2.08
C TYR A 164 24.48 -13.83 -1.65
N ARG A 165 25.12 -12.69 -1.35
CA ARG A 165 26.49 -12.64 -0.80
C ARG A 165 26.48 -12.59 0.73
N ASN A 166 27.63 -12.87 1.35
CA ASN A 166 27.86 -12.73 2.80
C ASN A 166 26.88 -13.48 3.72
N ASP A 167 26.35 -14.63 3.26
CA ASP A 167 25.51 -15.52 4.09
C ASP A 167 24.25 -14.84 4.66
N ILE A 168 23.74 -13.80 3.97
CA ILE A 168 22.54 -13.03 4.36
C ILE A 168 21.35 -13.94 4.69
N PRO A 169 21.04 -14.99 3.89
CA PRO A 169 19.91 -15.87 4.22
C PRO A 169 20.08 -16.57 5.57
N ARG A 170 21.27 -17.09 5.87
CA ARG A 170 21.55 -17.73 7.15
C ARG A 170 21.41 -16.76 8.32
N GLN A 171 21.98 -15.56 8.19
CA GLN A 171 21.94 -14.56 9.25
C GLN A 171 20.53 -14.02 9.50
N THR A 172 19.72 -13.88 8.45
CA THR A 172 18.29 -13.51 8.55
C THR A 172 17.50 -14.56 9.32
N MET A 173 17.74 -15.84 9.02
CA MET A 173 17.11 -16.94 9.77
C MET A 173 17.55 -16.96 11.23
N LEU A 174 18.84 -16.85 11.50
CA LEU A 174 19.40 -16.90 12.86
C LEU A 174 19.02 -15.69 13.71
N ALA A 175 18.73 -14.54 13.09
CA ALA A 175 18.21 -13.37 13.78
C ALA A 175 16.77 -13.56 14.26
N ALA A 176 15.97 -14.39 13.57
CA ALA A 176 14.61 -14.73 13.97
C ALA A 176 14.58 -15.92 14.95
N GLN A 177 15.30 -17.00 14.64
CA GLN A 177 15.42 -18.21 15.45
C GLN A 177 16.90 -18.50 15.71
N PRO A 178 17.44 -18.16 16.89
CA PRO A 178 18.83 -18.42 17.22
C PRO A 178 19.16 -19.92 17.27
N ALA A 179 20.40 -20.26 16.92
CA ALA A 179 20.90 -21.62 17.06
C ALA A 179 21.02 -22.02 18.54
N GLY A 180 20.63 -23.25 18.86
CA GLY A 180 20.58 -23.80 20.22
C GLY A 180 19.27 -23.52 20.97
N ASP A 181 18.46 -22.57 20.51
CA ASP A 181 17.15 -22.29 21.09
C ASP A 181 16.12 -23.33 20.66
N ALA A 182 15.09 -23.52 21.51
CA ALA A 182 13.94 -24.34 21.16
C ALA A 182 13.26 -23.79 19.89
N LEU A 183 12.92 -24.68 18.95
CA LEU A 183 12.24 -24.31 17.72
C LEU A 183 10.84 -23.80 18.02
N ARG A 184 10.59 -22.56 17.64
CA ARG A 184 9.30 -21.89 17.78
C ARG A 184 8.71 -21.65 16.42
N LEU A 185 7.47 -22.09 16.22
CA LEU A 185 6.77 -21.97 14.94
C LEU A 185 6.70 -20.51 14.47
N ALA A 186 6.40 -19.57 15.39
CA ALA A 186 6.31 -18.15 15.07
C ALA A 186 7.65 -17.56 14.60
N ASP A 187 8.75 -17.93 15.25
CA ASP A 187 10.09 -17.44 14.92
C ASP A 187 10.59 -18.04 13.59
N MET A 188 10.31 -19.33 13.37
CA MET A 188 10.56 -20.01 12.10
C MET A 188 9.80 -19.37 10.93
N GLN A 189 8.49 -19.16 11.10
CA GLN A 189 7.65 -18.50 10.11
C GLN A 189 8.14 -17.08 9.83
N ARG A 190 8.42 -16.29 10.87
CA ARG A 190 8.97 -14.93 10.70
C ARG A 190 10.27 -14.97 9.91
N GLY A 191 11.21 -15.85 10.25
CA GLY A 191 12.49 -15.99 9.55
C GLY A 191 12.30 -16.26 8.06
N ILE A 192 11.46 -17.24 7.71
CA ILE A 192 11.19 -17.60 6.31
C ILE A 192 10.48 -16.47 5.56
N LEU A 193 9.53 -15.78 6.21
CA LEU A 193 8.83 -14.65 5.61
C LEU A 193 9.77 -13.46 5.36
N LEU A 194 10.68 -13.15 6.29
CA LEU A 194 11.70 -12.12 6.10
C LEU A 194 12.68 -12.48 4.98
N LEU A 195 12.98 -13.78 4.82
CA LEU A 195 13.77 -14.28 3.71
C LEU A 195 13.07 -14.08 2.36
N ASN A 196 11.76 -14.32 2.29
CA ASN A 196 10.95 -14.09 1.09
C ASN A 196 10.63 -12.59 0.85
N ASP A 197 10.89 -11.72 1.83
CA ASP A 197 10.89 -10.26 1.65
C ASP A 197 12.21 -9.74 1.03
N LEU A 198 13.24 -10.59 0.89
CA LEU A 198 14.46 -10.27 0.14
C LEU A 198 14.20 -10.37 -1.37
N THR A 199 14.66 -9.37 -2.10
CA THR A 199 14.61 -9.40 -3.57
C THR A 199 15.69 -10.34 -4.10
N GLY A 200 15.40 -11.15 -5.12
CA GLY A 200 16.41 -11.92 -5.85
C GLY A 200 16.10 -13.40 -6.04
N GLY A 201 15.23 -14.00 -5.22
CA GLY A 201 14.81 -15.38 -5.39
C GLY A 201 13.83 -15.82 -4.30
N THR A 202 13.16 -16.95 -4.54
CA THR A 202 12.26 -17.58 -3.58
C THR A 202 13.07 -18.49 -2.67
N ILE A 203 12.82 -18.43 -1.36
CA ILE A 203 13.51 -19.27 -0.38
C ILE A 203 12.52 -20.24 0.24
N SER A 204 12.83 -21.53 0.10
CA SER A 204 12.10 -22.63 0.75
C SER A 204 12.93 -23.23 1.88
N SER A 205 12.25 -23.81 2.86
CA SER A 205 12.92 -24.34 4.05
C SER A 205 12.53 -25.79 4.33
N THR A 206 13.50 -26.62 4.70
CA THR A 206 13.27 -28.01 5.09
C THR A 206 14.04 -28.33 6.37
N LEU A 207 13.36 -28.90 7.37
CA LEU A 207 14.01 -29.40 8.57
C LEU A 207 14.60 -30.79 8.33
N LYS A 208 15.83 -30.99 8.81
CA LYS A 208 16.57 -32.26 8.79
C LYS A 208 17.01 -32.63 10.20
N ALA A 209 17.32 -33.90 10.42
CA ALA A 209 17.93 -34.33 11.67
C ALA A 209 19.27 -33.61 11.88
N GLY A 210 19.45 -32.99 13.05
CA GLY A 210 20.67 -32.28 13.40
C GLY A 210 21.80 -33.20 13.87
N GLU A 211 22.98 -32.61 14.06
CA GLU A 211 24.20 -33.35 14.47
C GLU A 211 24.09 -33.91 15.89
N ARG A 212 23.41 -33.21 16.80
CA ARG A 212 23.19 -33.67 18.19
C ARG A 212 21.75 -34.14 18.40
N ALA A 213 21.57 -35.06 19.33
CA ALA A 213 20.25 -35.56 19.69
C ALA A 213 19.36 -34.41 20.23
N GLY A 214 18.19 -34.23 19.63
CA GLY A 214 17.26 -33.15 19.97
C GLY A 214 17.44 -31.88 19.12
N GLU A 215 18.48 -31.80 18.29
CA GLU A 215 18.65 -30.72 17.33
C GLU A 215 18.03 -31.08 15.97
N SER A 216 17.49 -30.08 15.30
CA SER A 216 17.11 -30.15 13.89
C SER A 216 17.82 -29.05 13.12
N ASP A 217 18.45 -29.43 12.02
CA ASP A 217 19.12 -28.48 11.13
C ASP A 217 18.11 -27.98 10.08
N LEU A 218 18.24 -26.71 9.71
CA LEU A 218 17.39 -26.09 8.70
C LEU A 218 18.17 -25.98 7.38
N LEU A 219 17.69 -26.62 6.33
CA LEU A 219 18.15 -26.35 4.98
C LEU A 219 17.31 -25.24 4.35
N LEU A 220 17.94 -24.15 3.96
CA LEU A 220 17.37 -23.11 3.11
C LEU A 220 17.77 -23.37 1.67
N LYS A 221 16.79 -23.61 0.80
CA LYS A 221 17.02 -23.78 -0.64
C LYS A 221 16.59 -22.51 -1.37
N ILE A 222 17.47 -21.97 -2.21
CA ILE A 222 17.26 -20.72 -2.91
C ILE A 222 17.03 -20.99 -4.40
N ASP A 223 15.86 -20.61 -4.88
CA ASP A 223 15.50 -20.64 -6.30
C ASP A 223 15.59 -19.19 -6.86
N PRO A 224 16.62 -18.85 -7.67
CA PRO A 224 16.85 -17.48 -8.13
C PRO A 224 15.72 -16.97 -9.04
N SER A 225 15.39 -15.70 -8.88
CA SER A 225 14.46 -14.96 -9.75
C SER A 225 15.19 -14.24 -10.89
N ASN A 226 14.44 -13.75 -11.87
CA ASN A 226 15.00 -12.95 -12.96
C ASN A 226 15.61 -11.64 -12.40
N LEU A 227 16.82 -11.30 -12.86
CA LEU A 227 17.49 -10.04 -12.54
C LEU A 227 16.68 -8.81 -12.98
N ILE A 228 15.90 -8.93 -14.05
CA ILE A 228 15.05 -7.87 -14.56
C ILE A 228 13.60 -8.33 -14.49
N SER A 229 12.74 -7.47 -13.98
CA SER A 229 11.29 -7.60 -14.07
C SER A 229 10.68 -6.24 -14.37
N GLY A 230 9.46 -6.20 -14.87
CA GLY A 230 8.85 -4.91 -15.15
C GLY A 230 7.41 -5.01 -15.60
N SER A 231 6.88 -3.85 -15.98
CA SER A 231 5.57 -3.73 -16.58
C SER A 231 5.53 -2.60 -17.59
N VAL A 232 4.62 -2.70 -18.55
CA VAL A 232 4.19 -1.60 -19.39
C VAL A 232 2.70 -1.38 -19.16
N ASP A 233 2.29 -0.12 -19.11
CA ASP A 233 0.93 0.24 -18.75
C ASP A 233 0.36 1.39 -19.60
N TYR A 234 -0.95 1.39 -19.73
CA TYR A 234 -1.74 2.46 -20.32
C TYR A 234 -2.96 2.72 -19.44
N SER A 235 -3.35 3.98 -19.30
CA SER A 235 -4.63 4.32 -18.69
C SER A 235 -5.18 5.65 -19.21
N ASN A 236 -6.48 5.85 -19.15
CA ASN A 236 -7.11 7.14 -19.45
C ASN A 236 -7.41 7.97 -18.18
N THR A 237 -6.64 7.72 -17.11
CA THR A 237 -6.90 8.24 -15.76
C THR A 237 -6.22 9.58 -15.48
N GLY A 238 -5.51 10.14 -16.46
CA GLY A 238 -4.87 11.45 -16.35
C GLY A 238 -5.87 12.60 -16.24
N VAL A 239 -5.39 13.74 -15.74
CA VAL A 239 -6.18 14.98 -15.69
C VAL A 239 -6.36 15.53 -17.10
N ARG A 240 -7.57 16.00 -17.44
CA ARG A 240 -7.93 16.49 -18.77
C ARG A 240 -6.95 17.54 -19.29
N SER A 241 -6.64 18.53 -18.46
CA SER A 241 -5.78 19.67 -18.82
C SER A 241 -4.32 19.29 -19.08
N VAL A 242 -3.83 18.13 -18.65
CA VAL A 242 -2.45 17.68 -18.93
C VAL A 242 -2.40 16.35 -19.68
N GLY A 243 -3.53 15.93 -20.27
CA GLY A 243 -3.68 14.70 -21.04
C GLY A 243 -4.25 13.54 -20.22
N MET A 244 -5.45 13.09 -20.60
CA MET A 244 -6.12 11.96 -19.95
C MET A 244 -5.41 10.63 -20.22
N ASN A 245 -4.89 10.44 -21.43
CA ASN A 245 -4.19 9.23 -21.82
C ASN A 245 -2.76 9.26 -21.28
N GLN A 246 -2.43 8.26 -20.48
CA GLN A 246 -1.16 8.07 -19.80
C GLN A 246 -0.58 6.73 -20.23
N PHE A 247 0.68 6.73 -20.66
CA PHE A 247 1.45 5.53 -20.97
C PHE A 247 2.63 5.46 -20.02
N GLY A 248 2.92 4.28 -19.51
CA GLY A 248 3.96 4.09 -18.51
C GLY A 248 4.72 2.79 -18.67
N GLY A 249 5.82 2.74 -17.93
CA GLY A 249 6.59 1.53 -17.74
C GLY A 249 7.29 1.54 -16.39
N LEU A 250 7.41 0.35 -15.80
CA LEU A 250 8.24 0.08 -14.64
C LEU A 250 9.33 -0.91 -15.04
N LEU A 251 10.56 -0.61 -14.67
CA LEU A 251 11.69 -1.53 -14.77
C LEU A 251 12.31 -1.71 -13.40
N ASN A 252 12.43 -2.96 -12.97
CA ASN A 252 13.07 -3.35 -11.72
C ASN A 252 14.35 -4.13 -12.03
N LEU A 253 15.44 -3.72 -11.38
CA LEU A 253 16.67 -4.48 -11.29
C LEU A 253 16.72 -5.14 -9.92
N ASN A 254 16.50 -6.45 -9.92
CA ASN A 254 16.32 -7.29 -8.75
C ASN A 254 17.67 -7.76 -8.21
N ASN A 255 17.99 -7.43 -6.97
CA ASN A 255 19.18 -7.90 -6.26
C ASN A 255 20.54 -7.63 -6.95
N PRO A 256 20.78 -6.44 -7.55
CA PRO A 256 22.00 -6.20 -8.33
C PRO A 256 23.29 -6.29 -7.50
N LEU A 257 23.25 -5.92 -6.21
CA LEU A 257 24.38 -6.07 -5.30
C LEU A 257 24.39 -7.40 -4.56
N ARG A 258 23.42 -8.29 -4.82
CA ARG A 258 23.25 -9.59 -4.14
C ARG A 258 22.97 -9.45 -2.64
N LEU A 259 22.39 -8.32 -2.21
CA LEU A 259 22.10 -8.01 -0.81
C LEU A 259 20.62 -8.18 -0.43
N GLY A 260 19.74 -8.56 -1.36
CA GLY A 260 18.30 -8.44 -1.23
C GLY A 260 17.77 -7.06 -1.64
N ASP A 261 18.58 -6.29 -2.38
CA ASP A 261 18.35 -4.92 -2.81
C ASP A 261 17.49 -4.82 -4.08
N LEU A 262 16.87 -3.65 -4.30
CA LEU A 262 16.00 -3.40 -5.45
C LEU A 262 16.28 -2.00 -6.00
N ALA A 263 16.58 -1.91 -7.30
CA ALA A 263 16.54 -0.65 -8.04
C ALA A 263 15.29 -0.62 -8.92
N SER A 264 14.59 0.50 -8.96
CA SER A 264 13.37 0.67 -9.77
C SER A 264 13.42 1.96 -10.57
N LEU A 265 12.99 1.90 -11.82
CA LEU A 265 12.76 3.03 -12.71
C LEU A 265 11.30 3.03 -13.16
N ARG A 266 10.55 4.07 -12.84
CA ARG A 266 9.22 4.34 -13.38
C ARG A 266 9.30 5.50 -14.35
N VAL A 267 8.73 5.34 -15.53
CA VAL A 267 8.45 6.44 -16.46
C VAL A 267 6.96 6.42 -16.80
N GLN A 268 6.33 7.59 -16.88
CA GLN A 268 4.99 7.71 -17.43
C GLN A 268 4.80 9.08 -18.07
N GLY A 269 3.86 9.19 -18.99
CA GLY A 269 3.49 10.49 -19.56
C GLY A 269 2.29 10.42 -20.48
N GLY A 270 1.80 11.61 -20.81
CA GLY A 270 0.70 11.83 -21.74
C GLY A 270 0.98 13.01 -22.65
N SER A 271 -0.06 13.56 -23.28
CA SER A 271 0.08 14.66 -24.23
C SER A 271 0.58 15.97 -23.62
N GLY A 272 0.43 16.16 -22.30
CA GLY A 272 0.79 17.40 -21.60
C GLY A 272 1.60 17.19 -20.33
N ASN A 273 2.15 15.99 -20.10
CA ASN A 273 3.05 15.75 -18.98
C ASN A 273 4.01 14.58 -19.24
N VAL A 274 5.15 14.61 -18.56
CA VAL A 274 6.10 13.50 -18.45
C VAL A 274 6.62 13.41 -17.02
N TYR A 275 6.67 12.21 -16.49
CA TYR A 275 7.14 11.91 -15.14
C TYR A 275 8.14 10.77 -15.16
N GLY A 276 9.20 10.92 -14.35
CA GLY A 276 10.18 9.88 -14.10
C GLY A 276 10.46 9.74 -12.62
N ARG A 277 10.66 8.51 -12.15
CA ARG A 277 11.12 8.20 -10.79
C ARG A 277 12.18 7.12 -10.81
N VAL A 278 13.27 7.37 -10.11
CA VAL A 278 14.27 6.36 -9.75
C VAL A 278 14.21 6.11 -8.26
N ALA A 279 14.30 4.86 -7.84
CA ALA A 279 14.44 4.51 -6.44
C ALA A 279 15.37 3.32 -6.26
N TYR A 280 16.04 3.30 -5.11
CA TYR A 280 16.91 2.20 -4.72
C TYR A 280 16.65 1.88 -3.24
N SER A 281 16.43 0.62 -2.92
CA SER A 281 16.21 0.16 -1.54
C SER A 281 17.05 -1.07 -1.23
N LEU A 282 17.48 -1.18 0.02
CA LEU A 282 18.27 -2.31 0.51
C LEU A 282 17.84 -2.69 1.93
N PRO A 283 17.92 -3.99 2.28
CA PRO A 283 17.72 -4.45 3.65
C PRO A 283 18.92 -4.06 4.52
N VAL A 284 18.65 -3.62 5.74
CA VAL A 284 19.65 -3.21 6.73
C VAL A 284 19.56 -4.14 7.93
N GLY A 285 20.64 -4.87 8.19
CA GLY A 285 20.64 -5.95 9.18
C GLY A 285 19.79 -7.13 8.72
N TYR A 286 19.23 -7.86 9.68
CA TYR A 286 18.65 -9.19 9.48
C TYR A 286 17.22 -9.33 10.04
N SER A 287 16.65 -8.23 10.54
CA SER A 287 15.35 -8.21 11.23
C SER A 287 14.19 -7.69 10.38
N GLY A 288 14.46 -7.39 9.10
CA GLY A 288 13.47 -6.93 8.12
C GLY A 288 13.45 -5.42 7.84
N LEU A 289 14.32 -4.62 8.48
CA LEU A 289 14.43 -3.19 8.16
C LEU A 289 14.89 -3.00 6.71
N ARG A 290 14.18 -2.19 5.94
CA ARG A 290 14.59 -1.73 4.61
C ARG A 290 14.70 -0.22 4.61
N ILE A 291 15.77 0.30 3.99
CA ILE A 291 15.99 1.73 3.78
C ILE A 291 16.15 1.96 2.28
N GLY A 292 15.63 3.08 1.80
CA GLY A 292 15.80 3.47 0.40
C GLY A 292 15.85 4.96 0.18
N LEU A 293 16.28 5.30 -1.03
CA LEU A 293 16.33 6.64 -1.59
C LEU A 293 15.44 6.68 -2.83
N ALA A 294 14.78 7.80 -3.07
CA ALA A 294 14.01 8.02 -4.28
C ALA A 294 14.21 9.45 -4.79
N ALA A 295 14.20 9.60 -6.11
CA ALA A 295 14.13 10.90 -6.77
C ALA A 295 13.12 10.83 -7.90
N SER A 296 12.32 11.88 -8.07
CA SER A 296 11.37 12.00 -9.17
C SER A 296 11.34 13.40 -9.76
N ALA A 297 11.00 13.47 -11.03
CA ALA A 297 10.78 14.72 -11.75
C ALA A 297 9.49 14.64 -12.57
N LEU A 298 8.82 15.77 -12.70
CA LEU A 298 7.62 15.98 -13.51
C LEU A 298 7.79 17.28 -14.30
N ASP A 299 7.48 17.24 -15.58
CA ASP A 299 7.24 18.44 -16.39
C ASP A 299 5.83 18.38 -16.96
N TYR A 300 5.14 19.53 -17.01
CA TYR A 300 3.80 19.60 -17.58
C TYR A 300 3.52 20.90 -18.33
N THR A 301 2.51 20.84 -19.19
CA THR A 301 1.95 21.99 -19.90
C THR A 301 0.43 21.84 -19.94
N LEU A 302 -0.30 22.91 -19.58
CA LEU A 302 -1.75 22.90 -19.62
C LEU A 302 -2.28 23.07 -21.05
N GLY A 303 -3.13 22.13 -21.47
CA GLY A 303 -4.03 22.25 -22.60
C GLY A 303 -5.41 22.75 -22.17
N GLU A 304 -6.43 22.42 -22.96
CA GLU A 304 -7.83 22.80 -22.73
C GLU A 304 -8.34 22.43 -21.32
N PRO A 305 -9.09 23.34 -20.65
CA PRO A 305 -9.55 24.66 -21.10
C PRO A 305 -8.52 25.81 -20.90
N PHE A 306 -7.35 25.51 -20.33
CA PHE A 306 -6.38 26.50 -19.88
C PHE A 306 -5.30 26.85 -20.90
N GLN A 307 -5.43 26.40 -22.16
CA GLN A 307 -4.40 26.60 -23.19
C GLN A 307 -4.05 28.08 -23.39
N SER A 308 -5.02 28.99 -23.21
CA SER A 308 -4.83 30.43 -23.33
C SER A 308 -3.90 31.03 -22.25
N LEU A 309 -3.69 30.34 -21.13
CA LEU A 309 -2.82 30.79 -20.04
C LEU A 309 -1.34 30.50 -20.30
N ASP A 310 -1.00 29.73 -21.35
CA ASP A 310 0.36 29.22 -21.60
C ASP A 310 1.03 28.74 -20.30
N ALA A 311 0.27 27.96 -19.53
CA ALA A 311 0.66 27.57 -18.19
C ALA A 311 1.50 26.29 -18.23
N GLN A 312 2.66 26.34 -17.63
CA GLN A 312 3.66 25.28 -17.63
C GLN A 312 4.25 25.16 -16.23
N GLY A 313 4.84 24.02 -15.92
CA GLY A 313 5.57 23.89 -14.67
C GLY A 313 6.32 22.58 -14.54
N SER A 314 7.11 22.52 -13.47
CA SER A 314 7.92 21.38 -13.12
C SER A 314 7.81 21.07 -11.64
N ALA A 315 8.04 19.81 -11.30
CA ALA A 315 8.22 19.37 -9.93
C ALA A 315 9.45 18.48 -9.82
N TRP A 316 10.21 18.66 -8.74
CA TRP A 316 11.26 17.74 -8.33
C TRP A 316 10.97 17.23 -6.92
N THR A 317 11.30 15.98 -6.65
CA THR A 317 11.22 15.41 -5.31
C THR A 317 12.43 14.53 -5.08
N GLY A 318 13.13 14.75 -3.98
CA GLY A 318 14.17 13.87 -3.46
C GLY A 318 13.79 13.42 -2.06
N GLY A 319 13.96 12.14 -1.76
CA GLY A 319 13.54 11.64 -0.45
C GLY A 319 14.22 10.36 -0.02
N THR A 320 14.08 10.09 1.27
CA THR A 320 14.50 8.85 1.92
C THR A 320 13.28 8.18 2.52
N PHE A 321 13.27 6.85 2.54
CA PHE A 321 12.19 6.08 3.15
C PHE A 321 12.74 4.86 3.87
N ALA A 322 12.01 4.41 4.88
CA ALA A 322 12.31 3.23 5.64
C ALA A 322 11.01 2.46 5.97
N THR A 323 11.12 1.14 5.93
CA THR A 323 10.03 0.22 6.28
C THR A 323 10.54 -0.84 7.24
N TYR A 324 9.82 -1.09 8.33
CA TYR A 324 10.17 -2.13 9.30
C TYR A 324 8.95 -2.99 9.67
N PRO A 325 9.00 -4.33 9.52
CA PRO A 325 7.92 -5.22 9.93
C PRO A 325 7.88 -5.39 11.45
N LEU A 326 6.96 -4.68 12.11
CA LEU A 326 6.62 -4.92 13.52
C LEU A 326 6.05 -6.33 13.71
N LEU A 327 5.10 -6.70 12.85
CA LEU A 327 4.53 -8.04 12.78
C LEU A 327 4.72 -8.56 11.36
N ARG A 328 5.29 -9.76 11.23
CA ARG A 328 5.40 -10.47 9.97
C ARG A 328 4.97 -11.90 10.21
N GLY A 329 3.82 -12.27 9.67
CA GLY A 329 3.20 -13.56 9.87
C GLY A 329 2.47 -14.02 8.62
N VAL A 330 1.93 -15.24 8.67
CA VAL A 330 1.24 -15.84 7.52
C VAL A 330 -0.07 -15.11 7.22
N SER A 331 -0.82 -14.73 8.26
CA SER A 331 -2.14 -14.10 8.13
C SER A 331 -2.16 -12.62 8.47
N THR A 332 -1.20 -12.10 9.23
CA THR A 332 -1.23 -10.71 9.69
C THR A 332 0.14 -10.09 9.57
N ASN A 333 0.20 -8.94 8.91
CA ASN A 333 1.42 -8.18 8.74
C ASN A 333 1.18 -6.72 9.14
N LEU A 334 2.15 -6.14 9.86
CA LEU A 334 2.12 -4.75 10.30
C LEU A 334 3.52 -4.15 10.14
N TYR A 335 3.59 -3.06 9.40
CA TYR A 335 4.82 -2.35 9.09
C TYR A 335 4.76 -0.94 9.65
N VAL A 336 5.88 -0.48 10.20
CA VAL A 336 6.16 0.94 10.36
C VAL A 336 6.73 1.44 9.06
N VAL A 337 6.18 2.54 8.54
CA VAL A 337 6.70 3.26 7.38
C VAL A 337 7.09 4.66 7.81
N SER A 338 8.26 5.13 7.38
CA SER A 338 8.72 6.47 7.68
C SER A 338 9.57 7.01 6.56
N GLY A 339 9.66 8.34 6.44
CA GLY A 339 10.51 8.96 5.44
C GLY A 339 10.55 10.46 5.56
N PHE A 340 11.36 11.05 4.69
CA PHE A 340 11.54 12.48 4.54
C PHE A 340 11.63 12.80 3.06
N ASP A 341 10.87 13.80 2.62
CA ASP A 341 10.83 14.28 1.25
C ASP A 341 11.09 15.79 1.23
N ASP A 342 11.95 16.19 0.29
CA ASP A 342 12.20 17.56 -0.12
C ASP A 342 11.65 17.73 -1.54
N ARG A 343 10.74 18.69 -1.72
CA ARG A 343 10.03 18.91 -2.98
C ARG A 343 10.16 20.36 -3.42
N HIS A 344 10.38 20.54 -4.72
CA HIS A 344 10.40 21.85 -5.36
C HIS A 344 9.33 21.88 -6.45
N TYR A 345 8.54 22.95 -6.47
CA TYR A 345 7.49 23.18 -7.47
C TYR A 345 7.68 24.53 -8.12
N TYR A 346 7.72 24.56 -9.44
CA TYR A 346 7.92 25.77 -10.22
C TYR A 346 6.85 25.88 -11.30
N ASN A 347 6.11 26.99 -11.32
CA ASN A 347 4.97 27.18 -12.22
C ASN A 347 5.05 28.55 -12.90
N THR A 348 4.79 28.57 -14.19
CA THR A 348 4.73 29.78 -15.01
C THR A 348 3.38 29.87 -15.73
N SER A 349 2.98 31.09 -16.06
CA SER A 349 1.85 31.39 -16.95
C SER A 349 2.16 32.64 -17.75
N LEU A 350 1.89 32.62 -19.05
CA LEU A 350 2.19 33.73 -19.97
C LEU A 350 3.64 34.23 -19.85
N GLY A 351 4.59 33.31 -19.66
CA GLY A 351 6.01 33.62 -19.48
C GLY A 351 6.42 34.24 -18.14
N SER A 352 5.49 34.40 -17.19
CA SER A 352 5.76 34.93 -15.84
C SER A 352 5.70 33.84 -14.79
N VAL A 353 6.57 33.91 -13.78
CA VAL A 353 6.53 33.00 -12.62
C VAL A 353 5.30 33.32 -11.78
N VAL A 354 4.41 32.33 -11.64
CA VAL A 354 3.21 32.45 -10.80
C VAL A 354 3.40 31.80 -9.45
N SER A 355 4.24 30.76 -9.36
CA SER A 355 4.54 30.04 -8.13
C SER A 355 5.94 29.41 -8.20
N ASP A 356 6.66 29.50 -7.08
CA ASP A 356 7.95 28.87 -6.86
C ASP A 356 8.02 28.50 -5.37
N LYS A 357 7.90 27.20 -5.08
CA LYS A 357 7.58 26.67 -3.75
C LYS A 357 8.52 25.54 -3.37
N GLU A 358 8.92 25.50 -2.11
CA GLU A 358 9.64 24.39 -1.51
C GLU A 358 8.80 23.74 -0.40
N VAL A 359 8.74 22.42 -0.38
CA VAL A 359 8.04 21.65 0.65
C VAL A 359 8.97 20.60 1.23
N GLN A 360 9.26 20.75 2.51
CA GLN A 360 9.99 19.74 3.29
C GLN A 360 9.01 19.04 4.22
N SER A 361 8.94 17.71 4.13
CA SER A 361 7.99 16.94 4.91
C SER A 361 8.59 15.64 5.43
N GLY A 362 8.35 15.35 6.70
CA GLY A 362 8.59 14.04 7.29
C GLY A 362 7.27 13.30 7.50
N TYR A 363 7.28 11.98 7.34
CA TYR A 363 6.13 11.14 7.61
C TYR A 363 6.48 9.93 8.47
N LEU A 364 5.49 9.52 9.27
CA LEU A 364 5.51 8.30 10.07
C LEU A 364 4.13 7.67 10.00
N GLY A 365 4.07 6.38 9.72
CA GLY A 365 2.81 5.66 9.60
C GLY A 365 2.93 4.18 9.92
N LEU A 366 1.76 3.57 9.96
CA LEU A 366 1.55 2.14 10.02
C LEU A 366 0.84 1.70 8.74
N SER A 367 1.25 0.57 8.19
CA SER A 367 0.55 -0.09 7.08
C SER A 367 0.53 -1.58 7.32
N GLY A 368 -0.55 -2.26 6.96
CA GLY A 368 -0.65 -3.68 7.18
C GLY A 368 -1.73 -4.36 6.38
N ASP A 369 -1.71 -5.69 6.46
CA ASP A 369 -2.71 -6.57 5.89
C ASP A 369 -3.09 -7.66 6.89
N HIS A 370 -4.32 -8.15 6.75
CA HIS A 370 -4.85 -9.25 7.53
C HIS A 370 -5.68 -10.16 6.62
N GLN A 371 -5.41 -11.45 6.66
CA GLN A 371 -6.16 -12.49 5.98
C GLN A 371 -6.89 -13.33 7.01
N ASP A 372 -8.18 -13.56 6.77
CA ASP A 372 -9.05 -14.36 7.64
C ASP A 372 -10.09 -15.12 6.81
N ASP A 373 -10.78 -16.06 7.45
CA ASP A 373 -11.83 -16.88 6.86
C ASP A 373 -13.20 -16.62 7.50
N TRP A 374 -13.35 -15.50 8.23
CA TRP A 374 -14.62 -15.13 8.84
C TRP A 374 -15.63 -14.78 7.75
N LEU A 375 -16.69 -15.60 7.67
CA LEU A 375 -17.72 -15.54 6.61
C LEU A 375 -17.15 -15.80 5.20
N GLY A 376 -16.11 -16.63 5.09
CA GLY A 376 -15.39 -16.90 3.84
C GLY A 376 -14.03 -16.19 3.81
N SER A 377 -13.19 -16.54 2.84
CA SER A 377 -11.85 -15.94 2.71
C SER A 377 -11.94 -14.43 2.47
N ALA A 378 -11.18 -13.69 3.26
CA ALA A 378 -11.13 -12.24 3.20
C ALA A 378 -9.70 -11.72 3.35
N VAL A 379 -9.45 -10.57 2.72
CA VAL A 379 -8.22 -9.80 2.89
C VAL A 379 -8.60 -8.38 3.27
N THR A 380 -8.00 -7.90 4.35
CA THR A 380 -8.13 -6.53 4.85
C THR A 380 -6.79 -5.82 4.67
N LEU A 381 -6.77 -4.65 4.06
CA LEU A 381 -5.60 -3.76 3.97
C LEU A 381 -5.89 -2.51 4.79
N PHE A 382 -4.93 -2.02 5.55
CA PHE A 382 -5.12 -0.82 6.37
C PHE A 382 -3.85 0.01 6.49
N GLY A 383 -4.01 1.30 6.73
CA GLY A 383 -2.93 2.24 6.91
C GLY A 383 -3.34 3.50 7.65
N ALA A 384 -2.40 4.08 8.39
CA ALA A 384 -2.54 5.35 9.07
C ALA A 384 -1.20 6.09 9.02
N THR A 385 -1.19 7.33 8.56
CA THR A 385 0.04 8.11 8.36
C THR A 385 -0.14 9.51 8.90
N MET A 386 0.83 9.97 9.67
CA MET A 386 1.00 11.37 10.05
C MET A 386 2.10 11.99 9.19
N VAL A 387 1.84 13.17 8.66
CA VAL A 387 2.83 14.00 7.94
C VAL A 387 2.98 15.31 8.69
N ALA A 388 4.21 15.73 8.90
CA ALA A 388 4.55 17.07 9.39
C ALA A 388 5.50 17.71 8.38
N GLY A 389 5.18 18.92 7.93
CA GLY A 389 5.97 19.60 6.91
C GLY A 389 5.97 21.10 7.05
N ASN A 390 6.77 21.75 6.21
CA ASN A 390 6.85 23.19 6.10
C ASN A 390 6.82 23.58 4.62
N LEU A 391 5.88 24.45 4.27
CA LEU A 391 5.75 25.06 2.94
C LEU A 391 6.46 26.42 2.93
N ASP A 392 7.51 26.55 2.13
CA ASP A 392 8.10 27.83 1.80
C ASP A 392 7.58 28.34 0.45
N LEU A 393 7.12 29.59 0.45
CA LEU A 393 6.61 30.31 -0.72
C LEU A 393 7.53 31.48 -1.10
N SER A 394 8.72 31.59 -0.49
CA SER A 394 9.63 32.72 -0.65
C SER A 394 10.21 32.86 -2.06
N GLY A 395 10.19 31.79 -2.87
CA GLY A 395 10.60 31.79 -4.28
C GLY A 395 9.75 32.71 -5.18
N SER A 396 8.50 33.00 -4.80
CA SER A 396 7.62 33.92 -5.53
C SER A 396 6.95 34.93 -4.59
N LEU A 397 7.36 36.21 -4.69
CA LEU A 397 6.74 37.29 -3.92
C LEU A 397 5.24 37.46 -4.21
N VAL A 398 4.83 37.17 -5.46
CA VAL A 398 3.42 37.23 -5.88
C VAL A 398 2.62 36.16 -5.13
N ASP A 399 3.07 34.91 -5.19
CA ASP A 399 2.44 33.77 -4.51
C ASP A 399 2.43 33.99 -3.00
N GLN A 400 3.56 34.36 -2.39
CA GLN A 400 3.65 34.63 -0.96
C GLN A 400 2.66 35.72 -0.50
N THR A 401 2.53 36.81 -1.26
CA THR A 401 1.64 37.92 -0.90
C THR A 401 0.17 37.53 -1.05
N GLN A 402 -0.18 36.87 -2.15
CA GLN A 402 -1.54 36.36 -2.38
C GLN A 402 -1.92 35.33 -1.33
N ASN A 403 -1.05 34.38 -1.01
CA ASN A 403 -1.29 33.33 -0.03
C ASN A 403 -1.53 33.91 1.38
N ARG A 404 -0.72 34.89 1.81
CA ARG A 404 -0.93 35.58 3.09
C ARG A 404 -2.29 36.28 3.20
N ALA A 405 -2.80 36.81 2.09
CA ALA A 405 -4.12 37.46 2.05
C ALA A 405 -5.29 36.47 1.94
N THR A 406 -5.04 35.23 1.53
CA THR A 406 -6.07 34.23 1.20
C THR A 406 -5.89 32.96 2.04
N ALA A 407 -5.42 31.86 1.42
CA ALA A 407 -5.36 30.53 1.97
C ALA A 407 -4.44 30.39 3.18
N ARG A 408 -3.44 31.26 3.36
CA ARG A 408 -2.52 31.21 4.51
C ARG A 408 -1.88 29.83 4.70
N ALA A 409 -1.63 29.12 3.60
CA ALA A 409 -1.06 27.77 3.59
C ALA A 409 0.43 27.75 3.94
N GLY A 410 1.16 28.84 3.71
CA GLY A 410 2.61 28.94 4.00
C GLY A 410 2.99 28.62 5.45
N GLY A 411 4.18 28.05 5.65
CA GLY A 411 4.73 27.64 6.94
C GLY A 411 4.42 26.19 7.33
N ALA A 412 4.54 25.89 8.63
CA ALA A 412 4.38 24.55 9.16
C ALA A 412 2.92 24.05 9.05
N TYR A 413 2.76 22.78 8.69
CA TYR A 413 1.48 22.07 8.65
C TYR A 413 1.64 20.64 9.17
N GLN A 414 0.52 20.06 9.61
CA GLN A 414 0.41 18.64 9.87
C GLN A 414 -0.85 18.10 9.23
N LYS A 415 -0.79 16.87 8.74
CA LYS A 415 -1.96 16.14 8.26
C LYS A 415 -1.92 14.68 8.73
N PHE A 416 -3.11 14.13 8.92
CA PHE A 416 -3.31 12.75 9.29
C PHE A 416 -4.17 12.07 8.23
N SER A 417 -3.70 10.94 7.71
CA SER A 417 -4.41 10.16 6.70
C SER A 417 -4.70 8.76 7.23
N LEU A 418 -5.89 8.24 6.95
CA LEU A 418 -6.31 6.89 7.28
C LEU A 418 -6.87 6.22 6.03
N ASN A 419 -6.56 4.94 5.83
CA ASN A 419 -7.15 4.12 4.80
C ASN A 419 -7.40 2.71 5.31
N ALA A 420 -8.52 2.11 4.93
CA ALA A 420 -8.81 0.70 5.17
C ALA A 420 -9.65 0.14 4.03
N SER A 421 -9.42 -1.11 3.67
CA SER A 421 -10.27 -1.81 2.71
C SER A 421 -10.37 -3.28 3.05
N ARG A 422 -11.49 -3.91 2.71
CA ARG A 422 -11.74 -5.33 2.88
C ARG A 422 -12.33 -5.90 1.61
N LEU A 423 -11.75 -6.98 1.11
CA LEU A 423 -12.33 -7.83 0.07
C LEU A 423 -12.80 -9.13 0.73
N GLN A 424 -14.11 -9.33 0.78
CA GLN A 424 -14.77 -10.49 1.40
C GLN A 424 -15.31 -11.41 0.31
N SER A 425 -14.95 -12.70 0.35
CA SER A 425 -15.65 -13.72 -0.44
C SER A 425 -16.99 -14.03 0.22
N LEU A 426 -18.10 -13.87 -0.51
CA LEU A 426 -19.45 -14.21 -0.07
C LEU A 426 -19.85 -15.61 -0.56
N THR A 427 -19.38 -15.97 -1.75
CA THR A 427 -19.46 -17.32 -2.36
C THR A 427 -18.20 -17.55 -3.20
N ASP A 428 -18.06 -18.72 -3.82
CA ASP A 428 -16.93 -19.02 -4.72
C ASP A 428 -16.79 -18.06 -5.91
N LYS A 429 -17.88 -17.36 -6.28
CA LYS A 429 -17.91 -16.43 -7.44
C LYS A 429 -18.26 -15.00 -7.07
N LEU A 430 -18.76 -14.75 -5.86
CA LEU A 430 -19.25 -13.43 -5.45
C LEU A 430 -18.35 -12.87 -4.36
N ARG A 431 -17.80 -11.69 -4.59
CA ARG A 431 -16.95 -10.96 -3.64
C ARG A 431 -17.51 -9.58 -3.39
N PHE A 432 -17.36 -9.10 -2.16
CA PHE A 432 -17.73 -7.75 -1.76
C PHE A 432 -16.48 -6.98 -1.34
N TYR A 433 -16.24 -5.84 -2.00
CA TYR A 433 -15.18 -4.91 -1.64
C TYR A 433 -15.79 -3.70 -0.93
N ALA A 434 -15.19 -3.32 0.19
CA ALA A 434 -15.45 -2.06 0.86
C ALA A 434 -14.12 -1.35 1.11
N GLY A 435 -14.02 -0.07 0.75
CA GLY A 435 -12.86 0.77 0.97
C GLY A 435 -13.27 2.09 1.62
N VAL A 436 -12.44 2.57 2.55
CA VAL A 436 -12.56 3.89 3.16
C VAL A 436 -11.20 4.57 3.18
N SER A 437 -11.17 5.86 2.89
CA SER A 437 -10.00 6.70 3.13
C SER A 437 -10.42 8.06 3.67
N GLY A 438 -9.53 8.72 4.39
CA GLY A 438 -9.78 10.05 4.90
C GLY A 438 -8.51 10.81 5.24
N GLN A 439 -8.65 12.13 5.33
CA GLN A 439 -7.60 13.05 5.69
C GLN A 439 -8.14 14.14 6.62
N LEU A 440 -7.34 14.47 7.64
CA LEU A 440 -7.51 15.63 8.51
C LEU A 440 -6.27 16.52 8.42
N ALA A 441 -6.44 17.82 8.60
CA ALA A 441 -5.36 18.80 8.52
C ALA A 441 -5.43 19.78 9.69
N THR A 442 -4.29 20.31 10.11
CA THR A 442 -4.25 21.31 11.20
C THR A 442 -4.49 22.74 10.71
N LYS A 443 -4.49 22.97 9.40
CA LYS A 443 -4.65 24.27 8.74
C LYS A 443 -4.95 24.08 7.26
N ASN A 444 -5.14 25.19 6.56
CA ASN A 444 -5.18 25.21 5.10
C ASN A 444 -3.90 24.64 4.47
N LEU A 445 -4.05 23.75 3.50
CA LEU A 445 -2.97 23.03 2.84
C LEU A 445 -2.69 23.58 1.43
N ASP A 446 -1.45 23.43 0.98
CA ASP A 446 -1.10 23.60 -0.43
C ASP A 446 -1.77 22.52 -1.29
N SER A 447 -1.98 22.80 -2.58
CA SER A 447 -2.66 21.85 -3.47
C SER A 447 -1.95 20.50 -3.53
N SER A 448 -0.63 20.44 -3.39
CA SER A 448 0.15 19.19 -3.32
C SER A 448 -0.26 18.29 -2.16
N GLU A 449 -0.82 18.85 -1.08
CA GLU A 449 -1.09 18.16 0.18
C GLU A 449 -2.58 17.89 0.44
N LYS A 450 -3.47 18.48 -0.36
CA LYS A 450 -4.93 18.35 -0.24
C LYS A 450 -5.47 16.95 -0.55
N PHE A 451 -6.59 16.61 0.09
CA PHE A 451 -7.41 15.46 -0.24
C PHE A 451 -8.19 15.72 -1.52
N SER A 452 -8.30 14.71 -2.40
CA SER A 452 -8.96 14.82 -3.69
C SER A 452 -10.13 13.86 -3.80
N LEU A 453 -11.28 14.38 -4.24
CA LEU A 453 -12.42 13.59 -4.70
C LEU A 453 -12.56 13.71 -6.22
N GLY A 454 -13.18 12.69 -6.80
CA GLY A 454 -13.38 12.56 -8.24
C GLY A 454 -12.30 11.73 -8.93
N GLY A 455 -12.59 11.29 -10.15
CA GLY A 455 -11.72 10.42 -10.93
C GLY A 455 -11.79 8.94 -10.55
N PRO A 456 -10.98 8.11 -11.21
CA PRO A 456 -11.08 6.65 -11.17
C PRO A 456 -10.71 6.03 -9.82
N PHE A 457 -9.92 6.75 -9.01
CA PHE A 457 -9.51 6.33 -7.67
C PHE A 457 -10.21 7.11 -6.54
N GLY A 458 -11.17 7.95 -6.92
CA GLY A 458 -11.99 8.74 -6.01
C GLY A 458 -13.46 8.36 -6.20
N ILE A 459 -14.24 9.31 -6.71
CA ILE A 459 -15.64 9.10 -7.06
C ILE A 459 -15.71 9.06 -8.57
N ARG A 460 -15.86 7.85 -9.13
CA ARG A 460 -15.65 7.56 -10.56
C ARG A 460 -16.56 8.35 -11.50
N ALA A 461 -17.67 8.87 -11.00
CA ALA A 461 -18.66 9.61 -11.78
C ALA A 461 -18.31 11.09 -12.04
N TYR A 462 -17.15 11.55 -11.56
CA TYR A 462 -16.66 12.92 -11.69
C TYR A 462 -15.26 12.95 -12.29
N PRO A 463 -14.81 14.06 -12.90
CA PRO A 463 -13.44 14.18 -13.36
C PRO A 463 -12.43 14.13 -12.21
N VAL A 464 -11.17 13.91 -12.56
CA VAL A 464 -10.07 13.89 -11.59
C VAL A 464 -9.94 15.30 -10.98
N ASN A 465 -9.79 15.37 -9.65
CA ASN A 465 -9.74 16.63 -8.90
C ASN A 465 -11.02 17.46 -8.97
N GLU A 466 -12.19 16.81 -8.95
CA GLU A 466 -13.47 17.51 -8.87
C GLU A 466 -13.60 18.32 -7.58
N ALA A 467 -13.13 17.76 -6.46
CA ALA A 467 -13.04 18.50 -5.20
C ALA A 467 -11.65 18.35 -4.59
N LEU A 468 -11.05 19.48 -4.22
CA LEU A 468 -9.75 19.53 -3.53
C LEU A 468 -9.91 20.27 -2.20
N GLY A 469 -9.73 19.55 -1.10
CA GLY A 469 -9.92 20.10 0.24
C GLY A 469 -8.83 19.72 1.21
N ASP A 470 -8.73 20.46 2.30
CA ASP A 470 -7.76 20.18 3.36
C ASP A 470 -8.11 18.89 4.09
N GLU A 471 -9.41 18.62 4.21
CA GLU A 471 -9.97 17.45 4.88
C GLU A 471 -11.01 16.77 3.98
N GLY A 472 -11.16 15.46 4.16
CA GLY A 472 -12.19 14.72 3.46
C GLY A 472 -12.22 13.25 3.81
N TYR A 473 -13.25 12.58 3.31
CA TYR A 473 -13.36 11.13 3.35
C TYR A 473 -13.91 10.60 2.02
N LEU A 474 -13.55 9.37 1.70
CA LEU A 474 -14.02 8.62 0.54
C LEU A 474 -14.43 7.23 0.99
N MET A 475 -15.53 6.74 0.45
CA MET A 475 -16.03 5.38 0.61
C MET A 475 -16.29 4.77 -0.77
N ASN A 476 -15.81 3.56 -0.98
CA ASN A 476 -16.01 2.80 -2.21
C ASN A 476 -16.59 1.43 -1.85
N PHE A 477 -17.70 1.07 -2.48
CA PHE A 477 -18.33 -0.24 -2.33
C PHE A 477 -18.47 -0.90 -3.68
N GLU A 478 -18.04 -2.15 -3.79
CA GLU A 478 -18.16 -2.93 -5.02
C GLU A 478 -18.68 -4.34 -4.75
N LEU A 479 -19.58 -4.80 -5.59
CA LEU A 479 -19.96 -6.19 -5.69
C LEU A 479 -19.33 -6.75 -6.97
N ARG A 480 -18.51 -7.80 -6.83
CA ARG A 480 -17.74 -8.41 -7.90
C ARG A 480 -18.22 -9.84 -8.12
N TYR A 481 -18.62 -10.15 -9.35
CA TYR A 481 -19.09 -11.48 -9.73
C TYR A 481 -18.18 -12.08 -10.80
N GLU A 482 -17.52 -13.18 -10.47
CA GLU A 482 -16.64 -13.91 -11.37
C GLU A 482 -17.47 -14.70 -12.39
N VAL A 483 -17.53 -14.18 -13.63
CA VAL A 483 -18.31 -14.76 -14.73
C VAL A 483 -17.53 -15.84 -15.49
N TYR A 484 -16.20 -15.70 -15.49
CA TYR A 484 -15.24 -16.63 -16.06
C TYR A 484 -13.96 -16.53 -15.24
N GLU A 485 -13.11 -17.56 -15.28
CA GLU A 485 -11.84 -17.57 -14.56
C GLU A 485 -11.07 -16.26 -14.82
N HIS A 486 -10.68 -15.55 -13.76
CA HIS A 486 -9.99 -14.25 -13.81
C HIS A 486 -10.78 -13.06 -14.38
N VAL A 487 -12.08 -13.22 -14.69
CA VAL A 487 -12.95 -12.17 -15.24
C VAL A 487 -14.11 -11.89 -14.31
N GLU A 488 -14.13 -10.69 -13.75
CA GLU A 488 -15.18 -10.22 -12.83
C GLU A 488 -16.01 -9.12 -13.48
N LEU A 489 -17.33 -9.23 -13.38
CA LEU A 489 -18.24 -8.09 -13.54
C LEU A 489 -18.35 -7.36 -12.21
N VAL A 490 -18.34 -6.03 -12.26
CA VAL A 490 -18.35 -5.18 -11.07
C VAL A 490 -19.57 -4.27 -11.12
N GLY A 491 -20.33 -4.22 -10.02
CA GLY A 491 -21.28 -3.14 -9.73
C GLY A 491 -20.78 -2.34 -8.55
N PHE A 492 -20.83 -1.01 -8.61
CA PHE A 492 -20.22 -0.18 -7.56
C PHE A 492 -20.99 1.09 -7.21
N ILE A 493 -20.73 1.59 -6.01
CA ILE A 493 -21.15 2.91 -5.51
C ILE A 493 -19.95 3.57 -4.82
N ASP A 494 -19.74 4.84 -5.14
CA ASP A 494 -18.73 5.70 -4.53
C ASP A 494 -19.43 6.89 -3.84
N HIS A 495 -18.94 7.27 -2.67
CA HIS A 495 -19.44 8.42 -1.92
C HIS A 495 -18.30 9.08 -1.17
N GLY A 496 -18.27 10.40 -1.10
CA GLY A 496 -17.26 11.12 -0.32
C GLY A 496 -17.72 12.50 0.09
N GLY A 497 -17.12 13.00 1.17
CA GLY A 497 -17.32 14.34 1.69
C GLY A 497 -16.00 15.09 1.77
N ILE A 498 -16.04 16.40 1.59
CA ILE A 498 -14.86 17.26 1.55
C ILE A 498 -15.10 18.54 2.36
N THR A 499 -14.05 19.03 3.02
CA THR A 499 -13.95 20.40 3.53
C THR A 499 -12.85 21.11 2.74
N LEU A 500 -13.22 22.11 1.94
CA LEU A 500 -12.30 22.81 1.04
C LEU A 500 -11.17 23.52 1.79
N HIS A 501 -11.56 24.25 2.84
CA HIS A 501 -10.69 25.08 3.65
C HIS A 501 -10.94 24.87 5.16
N ASN A 502 -9.88 24.62 5.92
CA ASN A 502 -9.92 24.58 7.38
C ASN A 502 -10.16 25.99 7.96
N ASP A 503 -9.45 26.99 7.44
CA ASP A 503 -9.59 28.41 7.81
C ASP A 503 -10.16 29.23 6.66
N LEU A 504 -11.36 29.78 6.82
CA LEU A 504 -11.99 30.60 5.78
C LEU A 504 -11.42 32.01 5.69
N TRP A 505 -11.43 32.56 4.48
CA TRP A 505 -11.20 33.97 4.18
C TRP A 505 -12.35 34.51 3.31
N PRO A 506 -12.48 35.84 3.14
CA PRO A 506 -13.53 36.42 2.29
C PRO A 506 -13.48 35.81 0.87
N ASN A 507 -14.63 35.33 0.40
CA ASN A 507 -14.81 34.68 -0.91
C ASN A 507 -14.02 33.37 -1.12
N ALA A 508 -13.56 32.70 -0.04
CA ALA A 508 -12.78 31.46 -0.14
C ALA A 508 -13.45 30.34 -0.94
N THR A 509 -14.79 30.31 -0.99
CA THR A 509 -15.56 29.26 -1.67
C THR A 509 -16.25 29.76 -2.94
N GLU A 510 -15.99 31.01 -3.36
CA GLU A 510 -16.56 31.62 -4.56
C GLU A 510 -18.10 31.54 -4.66
N GLY A 511 -18.77 31.56 -3.50
CA GLY A 511 -20.24 31.46 -3.39
C GLY A 511 -20.78 30.04 -3.23
N GLY A 512 -19.93 29.02 -3.34
CA GLY A 512 -20.23 27.63 -3.02
C GLY A 512 -20.11 27.31 -1.52
N PRO A 513 -20.51 26.10 -1.11
CA PRO A 513 -20.33 25.65 0.26
C PRO A 513 -18.88 25.24 0.54
N ASN A 514 -18.36 25.53 1.75
CA ASN A 514 -17.05 25.04 2.17
C ASN A 514 -17.01 23.51 2.38
N GLN A 515 -18.18 22.92 2.63
CA GLN A 515 -18.36 21.50 2.87
C GLN A 515 -19.44 20.94 1.96
N TYR A 516 -19.14 19.86 1.26
CA TYR A 516 -20.11 19.18 0.41
C TYR A 516 -19.74 17.72 0.19
N THR A 517 -20.67 16.98 -0.40
CA THR A 517 -20.50 15.57 -0.75
C THR A 517 -20.70 15.35 -2.24
N LEU A 518 -20.04 14.32 -2.75
CA LEU A 518 -20.20 13.84 -4.13
C LEU A 518 -20.55 12.34 -4.08
N SER A 519 -21.28 11.85 -5.07
CA SER A 519 -21.66 10.44 -5.14
C SER A 519 -21.83 9.95 -6.57
N GLY A 520 -21.51 8.69 -6.79
CA GLY A 520 -21.62 8.06 -8.10
C GLY A 520 -21.81 6.56 -7.98
N GLY A 521 -22.29 5.94 -9.05
CA GLY A 521 -22.39 4.49 -9.15
C GLY A 521 -22.25 4.04 -10.58
N GLY A 522 -21.98 2.77 -10.79
CA GLY A 522 -21.74 2.28 -12.13
C GLY A 522 -21.44 0.80 -12.21
N VAL A 523 -20.96 0.41 -13.38
CA VAL A 523 -20.59 -0.97 -13.70
C VAL A 523 -19.20 -1.01 -14.32
N GLY A 524 -18.53 -2.15 -14.18
CA GLY A 524 -17.20 -2.35 -14.73
C GLY A 524 -16.88 -3.81 -14.97
N ILE A 525 -15.69 -4.02 -15.50
CA ILE A 525 -15.09 -5.32 -15.75
C ILE A 525 -13.65 -5.32 -15.27
N ASN A 526 -13.26 -6.36 -14.55
CA ASN A 526 -11.88 -6.66 -14.22
C ASN A 526 -11.48 -7.95 -14.95
N TRP A 527 -10.36 -7.92 -15.66
CA TRP A 527 -9.70 -9.12 -16.17
C TRP A 527 -8.27 -9.13 -15.65
N VAL A 528 -8.00 -10.00 -14.67
CA VAL A 528 -6.76 -9.99 -13.90
C VAL A 528 -6.13 -11.38 -13.96
N VAL A 529 -5.12 -11.54 -14.80
CA VAL A 529 -4.31 -12.77 -14.86
C VAL A 529 -3.03 -12.52 -14.05
N PRO A 530 -2.88 -13.11 -12.84
CA PRO A 530 -1.75 -12.86 -11.97
C PRO A 530 -0.40 -13.08 -12.65
N GLY A 531 0.57 -12.19 -12.39
CA GLY A 531 1.91 -12.25 -12.98
C GLY A 531 1.95 -11.99 -14.50
N ASN A 532 0.83 -11.62 -15.12
CA ASN A 532 0.72 -11.48 -16.57
C ASN A 532 0.11 -10.14 -16.96
N PHE A 533 -1.22 -10.00 -16.98
CA PHE A 533 -1.85 -8.75 -17.39
C PHE A 533 -3.07 -8.41 -16.54
N ILE A 534 -3.35 -7.11 -16.47
CA ILE A 534 -4.49 -6.51 -15.78
C ILE A 534 -5.21 -5.59 -16.76
N ILE A 535 -6.50 -5.82 -16.97
CA ILE A 535 -7.38 -4.91 -17.70
C ILE A 535 -8.53 -4.54 -16.78
N ARG A 536 -8.77 -3.25 -16.60
CA ARG A 536 -9.93 -2.74 -15.86
C ARG A 536 -10.65 -1.73 -16.72
N GLY A 537 -11.97 -1.85 -16.78
CA GLY A 537 -12.85 -0.92 -17.47
C GLY A 537 -14.04 -0.58 -16.59
N SER A 538 -14.50 0.67 -16.60
CA SER A 538 -15.71 1.06 -15.88
C SER A 538 -16.45 2.21 -16.55
N VAL A 539 -17.76 2.24 -16.34
CA VAL A 539 -18.66 3.32 -16.72
C VAL A 539 -19.37 3.79 -15.46
N ALA A 540 -19.30 5.09 -15.17
CA ALA A 540 -19.81 5.67 -13.94
C ALA A 540 -20.79 6.81 -14.22
N GLN A 541 -21.88 6.84 -13.45
CA GLN A 541 -22.91 7.85 -13.51
C GLN A 541 -23.06 8.51 -12.13
N ARG A 542 -23.34 9.82 -12.13
CA ARG A 542 -23.49 10.60 -10.90
C ARG A 542 -24.79 10.26 -10.20
N ILE A 543 -24.75 10.34 -8.87
CA ILE A 543 -25.92 10.21 -8.00
C ILE A 543 -26.06 11.54 -7.25
N GLY A 544 -27.14 12.27 -7.53
CA GLY A 544 -27.38 13.60 -6.97
C GLY A 544 -26.75 14.75 -7.77
N ALA A 545 -26.76 15.94 -7.18
CA ALA A 545 -26.19 17.15 -7.77
C ALA A 545 -24.74 17.37 -7.28
N ASN A 546 -23.97 18.15 -8.02
CA ASN A 546 -22.67 18.66 -7.57
C ASN A 546 -22.87 20.08 -7.02
N PRO A 547 -22.73 20.30 -5.70
CA PRO A 547 -22.98 21.60 -5.08
C PRO A 547 -21.93 22.68 -5.40
N ALA A 548 -20.79 22.30 -5.99
CA ALA A 548 -19.66 23.17 -6.27
C ALA A 548 -19.41 23.38 -7.77
N ARG A 549 -20.45 23.21 -8.61
CA ARG A 549 -20.34 23.46 -10.07
C ARG A 549 -19.98 24.90 -10.37
N SER A 550 -19.34 25.10 -11.53
CA SER A 550 -19.14 26.42 -12.08
C SER A 550 -20.48 27.12 -12.36
N GLY A 551 -20.45 28.44 -12.56
CA GLY A 551 -21.64 29.24 -12.88
C GLY A 551 -22.38 28.77 -14.14
N ASP A 552 -21.66 28.13 -15.06
CA ASP A 552 -22.20 27.54 -16.30
C ASP A 552 -22.70 26.10 -16.13
N GLY A 553 -22.66 25.56 -14.91
CA GLY A 553 -23.09 24.21 -14.57
C GLY A 553 -22.09 23.10 -14.92
N ASN A 554 -20.87 23.47 -15.32
CA ASN A 554 -19.77 22.53 -15.57
C ASN A 554 -19.08 22.09 -14.26
N ASP A 555 -18.37 20.98 -14.35
CA ASP A 555 -17.46 20.48 -13.32
C ASP A 555 -16.11 21.22 -13.36
N SER A 556 -15.20 20.88 -12.44
CA SER A 556 -13.90 21.55 -12.29
C SER A 556 -12.99 21.43 -13.52
N ASP A 557 -13.26 20.47 -14.42
CA ASP A 557 -12.53 20.27 -15.66
C ASP A 557 -13.08 21.06 -16.86
N GLY A 558 -14.09 21.91 -16.63
CA GLY A 558 -14.75 22.73 -17.64
C GLY A 558 -15.71 21.96 -18.55
N THR A 559 -16.13 20.74 -18.18
CA THR A 559 -17.18 20.00 -18.91
C THR A 559 -18.35 19.55 -18.03
N TYR A 560 -19.44 19.17 -18.68
CA TYR A 560 -20.50 18.37 -18.10
C TYR A 560 -20.51 16.95 -18.70
N LYS A 561 -19.47 16.15 -18.44
CA LYS A 561 -19.41 14.77 -18.93
C LYS A 561 -20.14 13.81 -17.98
N ALA A 562 -21.13 13.10 -18.50
CA ALA A 562 -21.77 11.97 -17.85
C ALA A 562 -22.39 11.07 -18.93
N PRO A 563 -22.13 9.75 -18.93
CA PRO A 563 -21.29 9.01 -17.98
C PRO A 563 -19.78 9.23 -18.20
N HIS A 564 -18.99 8.91 -17.16
CA HIS A 564 -17.52 8.84 -17.25
C HIS A 564 -17.06 7.42 -17.59
N PHE A 565 -16.01 7.31 -18.41
CA PHE A 565 -15.42 6.05 -18.85
C PHE A 565 -13.97 5.96 -18.41
N TRP A 566 -13.60 4.90 -17.69
CA TRP A 566 -12.24 4.67 -17.23
C TRP A 566 -11.72 3.33 -17.72
N VAL A 567 -10.50 3.31 -18.22
CA VAL A 567 -9.81 2.13 -18.73
C VAL A 567 -8.35 2.18 -18.28
N SER A 568 -7.85 1.05 -17.79
CA SER A 568 -6.44 0.83 -17.49
C SER A 568 -6.00 -0.57 -17.91
N LEU A 569 -4.84 -0.65 -18.54
CA LEU A 569 -4.21 -1.89 -19.00
C LEU A 569 -2.79 -1.91 -18.43
N SER A 570 -2.34 -3.07 -17.95
CA SER A 570 -0.95 -3.31 -17.56
C SER A 570 -0.55 -4.71 -17.95
N LYS A 571 0.70 -4.87 -18.39
CA LYS A 571 1.32 -6.14 -18.79
C LYS A 571 2.67 -6.25 -18.12
N ALA A 572 2.83 -7.24 -17.25
CA ALA A 572 4.09 -7.59 -16.61
C ALA A 572 4.95 -8.51 -17.51
N PHE A 573 6.26 -8.48 -17.28
CA PHE A 573 7.25 -9.35 -17.93
C PHE A 573 8.43 -9.69 -17.01
#